data_AF-A0A0F9AY80-F1
#
_entry.id   AF-A0A0F9AY80-F1
#
_cell.length_a   1.000
_cell.length_b   1.000
_cell.length_c   1.000
_cell.angle_alpha   90.00
_cell.angle_beta   90.00
_cell.angle_gamma   90.00
#
_symmetry.space_group_name_H-M   'P 1'
#
loop_
_entity.id
_entity.type
_entity.pdbx_description
1 polymer ?
#
loop_
_entity_poly.entity_id
_entity_poly.type
_entity_poly.pdbx_seq_one_letter_code
_entity_poly.pdbx_strand_id
1 'polypeptide(L)' 'MPNRLQPAKPEALFNRKHLIVLGDMLLFALMLTFLPFESNIVTGLSILVFIAILWLTEALHVSITALLVPILAVALGVF' A
#
# COMPACT_ATOMS: atom_id res chain seq x y z
N MET A 1 -1.50 27.39 39.74
CA MET A 1 -2.09 26.76 38.54
C MET A 1 -0.96 26.44 37.55
N PRO A 2 -0.48 25.19 37.42
CA PRO A 2 0.58 24.91 36.45
C PRO A 2 -0.02 24.63 35.06
N ASN A 3 0.19 25.58 34.13
CA ASN A 3 0.16 25.36 32.69
C ASN A 3 1.60 25.57 32.19
N ARG A 4 2.30 24.51 31.77
CA ARG A 4 3.61 24.60 31.09
C ARG A 4 3.82 23.39 30.18
N LEU A 5 3.69 23.64 28.88
CA LEU A 5 4.58 23.11 27.83
C LEU A 5 4.90 21.62 27.96
N GLN A 6 3.93 20.78 27.60
CA GLN A 6 4.29 19.44 27.14
C GLN A 6 5.01 19.62 25.80
N PRO A 7 6.29 19.23 25.66
CA PRO A 7 6.90 19.16 24.34
C PRO A 7 6.07 18.17 23.54
N ALA A 8 5.59 18.59 22.36
CA ALA A 8 4.93 17.70 21.42
C ALA A 8 5.87 16.50 21.22
N LYS A 9 5.48 15.34 21.77
CA LYS A 9 6.21 14.10 21.57
C LYS A 9 6.37 13.97 20.06
N PRO A 10 7.59 13.87 19.51
CA PRO A 10 7.75 13.62 18.09
C PRO A 10 7.03 12.31 17.86
N GLU A 11 5.84 12.37 17.26
CA GLU A 11 5.16 11.17 16.83
C GLU A 11 6.11 10.56 15.82
N ALA A 12 6.75 9.47 16.23
CA ALA A 12 7.71 8.79 15.39
C ALA A 12 6.98 8.48 14.08
N LEU A 13 7.36 9.18 13.00
CA LEU A 13 6.78 9.04 11.66
C LEU A 13 6.85 7.58 11.16
N PHE A 14 7.65 6.77 11.85
CA PHE A 14 7.82 5.33 11.69
C PHE A 14 6.76 4.53 12.44
N ASN A 15 5.50 4.64 12.02
CA ASN A 15 4.46 3.71 12.47
C ASN A 15 4.61 2.37 11.72
N ARG A 16 4.40 1.24 12.41
CA ARG A 16 4.50 -0.12 11.84
C ARG A 16 3.65 -0.28 10.57
N LYS A 17 2.53 0.42 10.49
CA LYS A 17 1.66 0.46 9.30
C LYS A 17 2.35 1.06 8.07
N HIS A 18 3.11 2.15 8.24
CA HIS A 18 3.85 2.76 7.13
C HIS A 18 4.95 1.83 6.59
N LEU A 19 5.61 1.07 7.47
CA LEU A 19 6.56 0.05 7.06
C LEU A 19 5.93 -1.07 6.22
N ILE A 20 4.72 -1.50 6.58
CA ILE A 20 3.97 -2.49 5.80
C ILE A 20 3.67 -1.95 4.41
N VAL A 21 3.16 -0.72 4.30
CA VAL A 21 2.85 -0.09 3.00
C VAL A 21 4.12 0.06 2.14
N LEU A 22 5.25 0.45 2.73
CA LEU A 22 6.52 0.56 2.04
C LEU A 22 7.03 -0.80 1.53
N GLY A 23 6.95 -1.83 2.37
CA GLY A 23 7.33 -3.19 1.98
C GLY A 23 6.44 -3.74 0.87
N ASP A 24 5.14 -3.47 0.94
CA ASP A 24 4.17 -3.88 -0.07
C ASP A 24 4.36 -3.15 -1.40
N MET A 25 4.68 -1.85 -1.36
CA MET A 25 5.05 -1.08 -2.56
C MET A 25 6.32 -1.62 -3.24
N LEU A 26 7.32 -2.02 -2.45
CA LEU A 26 8.51 -2.70 -2.98
C LEU A 26 8.18 -4.06 -3.58
N LEU A 27 7.33 -4.85 -2.91
CA LEU A 27 6.89 -6.15 -3.42
C LEU A 27 6.13 -6.00 -4.74
N PHE A 28 5.23 -5.03 -4.85
CA PHE A 28 4.49 -4.72 -6.07
C PHE A 28 5.43 -4.37 -7.24
N ALA A 29 6.42 -3.49 -7.02
CA ALA A 29 7.40 -3.14 -8.04
C ALA A 29 8.28 -4.33 -8.45
N LEU A 30 8.72 -5.15 -7.48
CA LEU A 30 9.44 -6.39 -7.75
C LEU A 30 8.60 -7.31 -8.62
N MET A 31 7.32 -7.48 -8.28
CA MET A 31 6.42 -8.38 -8.99
C MET A 31 6.15 -7.94 -10.43
N LEU A 32 6.03 -6.63 -10.69
CA LEU A 32 5.93 -6.08 -12.04
C LEU A 32 7.19 -6.34 -12.89
N THR A 33 8.36 -6.50 -12.27
CA THR A 33 9.65 -6.59 -13.00
C THR A 33 10.22 -8.01 -13.05
N PHE A 34 9.97 -8.83 -12.03
CA PHE A 34 10.55 -10.18 -11.90
C PHE A 34 9.69 -11.28 -12.53
N LEU A 35 8.39 -11.06 -12.75
CA LEU A 35 7.51 -12.11 -13.27
C LEU A 35 7.69 -12.29 -14.80
N PRO A 36 8.08 -13.49 -15.28
CA PRO A 36 8.23 -13.79 -16.71
C PRO A 36 6.89 -14.24 -17.31
N PHE A 37 5.83 -13.44 -17.17
CA PHE A 37 4.50 -13.71 -17.74
C PHE A 37 4.07 -12.59 -18.68
N GLU A 38 2.90 -12.77 -19.29
CA GLU A 38 2.29 -11.76 -20.16
C GLU A 38 1.87 -10.51 -19.36
N SER A 39 1.95 -9.34 -19.98
CA SER A 39 1.82 -8.04 -19.30
C SER A 39 0.49 -7.88 -18.55
N ASN A 40 -0.62 -8.34 -19.12
CA ASN A 40 -1.92 -8.28 -18.43
C ASN A 40 -1.96 -9.19 -17.21
N ILE A 41 -1.38 -10.40 -17.29
CA ILE A 41 -1.32 -11.33 -16.16
C ILE A 41 -0.45 -10.76 -15.03
N VAL A 42 0.74 -10.25 -15.35
CA VAL A 42 1.65 -9.67 -14.34
C VAL A 42 0.98 -8.49 -13.65
N THR A 43 0.33 -7.61 -14.40
CA THR A 43 -0.35 -6.43 -13.87
C THR A 43 -1.51 -6.82 -12.96
N GLY A 44 -2.40 -7.71 -13.42
CA GLY A 44 -3.55 -8.17 -12.64
C GLY A 44 -3.12 -8.88 -11.35
N LEU A 45 -2.12 -9.77 -11.42
CA LEU A 45 -1.63 -10.49 -10.25
C LEU A 45 -0.93 -9.55 -9.26
N SER A 46 -0.16 -8.57 -9.76
CA SER A 46 0.50 -7.58 -8.91
C SER A 46 -0.51 -6.74 -8.14
N ILE A 47 -1.57 -6.25 -8.81
CA ILE A 47 -2.67 -5.52 -8.14
C ILE A 47 -3.35 -6.42 -7.10
N LEU A 48 -3.65 -7.68 -7.45
CA LEU A 48 -4.28 -8.62 -6.53
C LEU A 48 -3.48 -8.80 -5.23
N VAL A 49 -2.18 -9.04 -5.34
CA VAL A 49 -1.30 -9.26 -4.19
C VAL A 49 -1.17 -7.99 -3.34
N PHE A 50 -0.95 -6.84 -3.98
CA PHE A 50 -0.86 -5.54 -3.31
C PHE A 50 -2.12 -5.22 -2.50
N ILE A 51 -3.30 -5.40 -3.10
CA ILE A 51 -4.58 -5.15 -2.43
C ILE A 51 -4.84 -6.19 -1.33
N ALA A 52 -4.48 -7.45 -1.53
CA ALA A 52 -4.61 -8.50 -0.52
C ALA A 52 -3.79 -8.19 0.74
N ILE A 53 -2.55 -7.71 0.59
CA ILE A 53 -1.68 -7.35 1.70
C ILE A 53 -2.21 -6.12 2.45
N LEU A 54 -2.60 -5.06 1.72
CA LEU A 54 -3.20 -3.87 2.31
C LEU A 54 -4.49 -4.18 3.07
N TRP A 55 -5.32 -5.10 2.55
CA TRP A 55 -6.57 -5.49 3.18
C TRP A 55 -6.33 -6.32 4.45
N LEU A 56 -5.45 -7.33 4.40
CA LEU A 56 -5.15 -8.19 5.55
C LEU A 56 -4.45 -7.45 6.70
N THR A 57 -3.64 -6.45 6.38
CA THR A 57 -2.85 -5.71 7.37
C THR A 57 -3.57 -4.50 7.97
N GLU A 58 -4.72 -4.10 7.40
CA GLU A 58 -5.45 -2.88 7.76
C GLU A 58 -4.53 -1.66 7.94
N ALA A 59 -3.49 -1.60 7.09
CA ALA A 59 -2.54 -0.50 7.06
C ALA A 59 -3.19 0.76 6.47
N LEU A 60 -4.09 0.55 5.50
CA LEU A 60 -5.07 1.51 5.00
C LEU A 60 -6.49 1.03 5.33
N HIS A 61 -7.44 1.94 5.42
CA HIS A 61 -8.84 1.59 5.65
C HIS A 61 -9.40 0.80 4.46
N VAL A 62 -10.17 -0.26 4.72
CA VAL A 62 -10.70 -1.18 3.69
C VAL A 62 -11.49 -0.47 2.59
N SER A 63 -12.24 0.58 2.91
CA SER A 63 -12.95 1.37 1.89
C SER A 63 -12.00 2.11 0.93
N ILE A 64 -10.83 2.52 1.43
CA ILE A 64 -9.81 3.20 0.62
C ILE A 64 -9.13 2.19 -0.30
N THR A 65 -8.79 1.00 0.20
CA THR A 65 -8.17 -0.05 -0.60
C THR A 65 -9.12 -0.58 -1.69
N ALA A 66 -10.42 -0.65 -1.40
CA ALA A 66 -11.44 -1.02 -2.40
C ALA A 66 -11.53 -0.02 -3.57
N LEU A 67 -11.36 1.28 -3.30
CA LEU A 67 -11.30 2.31 -4.36
C LEU A 67 -9.99 2.24 -5.15
N LEU A 68 -8.92 1.75 -4.54
CA LEU A 68 -7.61 1.64 -5.19
C LEU A 68 -7.60 0.60 -6.31
N VAL A 69 -8.41 -0.46 -6.21
CA VAL A 69 -8.52 -1.52 -7.23
C VAL A 69 -8.87 -0.96 -8.62
N PRO A 70 -10.01 -0.26 -8.83
CA PRO A 70 -10.35 0.30 -10.13
C PRO A 70 -9.38 1.41 -10.57
N ILE A 71 -8.83 2.19 -9.62
CA ILE A 71 -7.85 3.25 -9.93
C ILE A 71 -6.57 2.64 -10.52
N LEU A 72 -6.02 1.60 -9.90
CA LEU A 72 -4.83 0.91 -10.39
C LEU A 72 -5.11 0.20 -11.72
N ALA A 73 -6.28 -0.40 -11.88
CA ALA A 73 -6.66 -1.06 -13.13
C ALA A 73 -6.68 -0.09 -14.32
N VAL A 74 -7.23 1.11 -14.14
CA VAL A 74 -7.22 2.17 -15.17
C VAL A 74 -5.82 2.75 -15.37
N ALA A 75 -5.08 3.03 -14.28
CA ALA A 75 -3.75 3.61 -14.36
C ALA A 75 -2.73 2.69 -15.08
N LEU A 76 -2.89 1.38 -14.95
CA LEU A 76 -2.03 0.37 -15.55
C LEU A 76 -2.56 -0.12 -16.91
N GLY A 77 -3.67 0.42 -17.41
CA GLY A 77 -4.22 0.10 -18.73
C GLY A 77 -4.77 -1.32 -18.86
N VAL A 78 -5.28 -1.89 -17.77
CA VAL A 78 -5.90 -3.23 -17.73
C VAL A 78 -7.37 -3.19 -18.19
N PHE A 79 -7.98 -2.00 -18.18
CA PHE A 79 -9.39 -1.75 -18.52
C PHE A 79 -9.57 -1.19 -19.94
#